data_AF-A0A6B3HIA5-F1
#
_entry.id   AF-A0A6B3HIA5-F1
#
_cell.length_a   1.000
_cell.length_b   1.000
_cell.length_c   1.000
_cell.angle_alpha   90.00
_cell.angle_beta   90.00
_cell.angle_gamma   90.00
#
_symmetry.space_group_name_H-M   'P 1'
#
loop_
_entity.id
_entity.type
_entity.pdbx_description
1 polymer ?
#
loop_
_entity_poly.entity_id
_entity_poly.type
_entity_poly.pdbx_seq_one_letter_code
_entity_poly.pdbx_strand_id
1 'polypeptide(L)'
;MRSLRLVVRTFSELCITVGTLIVLFVAYVLLWTGVKAADAADDGIATLNSRWARQPAAPSAGAPSAPSVSPSPYRDGKPFATMRIPRFGSGWEWPVLENTEARTLQKGLGHYSGTARPGESGNFAVAGHRRTYGDPFKDFPKLRPGDAVIVNDGTTWFTYRIVKEPYRTVPTDTAVVDPVPRRSGFEGPGRYLTL
;
A
#
# COMPACT_ATOMS: atom_id res chain seq x y z
N MET A 1 -37.76 -40.84 -23.93
CA MET A 1 -37.80 -40.49 -22.48
C MET A 1 -36.50 -40.80 -21.72
N ARG A 2 -35.84 -41.97 -21.90
CA ARG A 2 -34.57 -42.30 -21.22
C ARG A 2 -33.38 -41.38 -21.59
N SER A 3 -33.25 -41.03 -22.87
CA SER A 3 -32.21 -40.12 -23.38
C SER A 3 -32.32 -38.70 -22.81
N LEU A 4 -33.54 -38.16 -22.67
CA LEU A 4 -33.78 -36.84 -22.07
C LEU A 4 -33.37 -36.77 -20.60
N ARG A 5 -33.63 -37.83 -19.82
CA ARG A 5 -33.21 -37.90 -18.40
C ARG A 5 -31.69 -37.94 -18.24
N LEU A 6 -31.00 -38.57 -19.19
CA LEU A 6 -29.54 -38.69 -19.20
C LEU A 6 -28.87 -37.35 -19.51
N VAL A 7 -29.37 -36.63 -20.51
CA VAL A 7 -28.89 -35.28 -20.88
C VAL A 7 -29.11 -34.27 -19.75
N VAL A 8 -30.28 -34.28 -19.12
CA VAL A 8 -30.56 -33.36 -17.99
C VAL A 8 -29.64 -33.68 -16.80
N ARG A 9 -29.40 -34.97 -16.50
CA ARG A 9 -28.52 -35.36 -15.40
C ARG A 9 -27.06 -34.93 -15.63
N THR A 10 -26.50 -35.19 -16.81
CA THR A 10 -25.12 -34.81 -17.12
C THR A 10 -24.94 -33.30 -17.16
N PHE A 11 -25.93 -32.57 -17.68
CA PHE A 11 -25.92 -31.11 -17.66
C PHE A 11 -25.97 -30.56 -16.22
N SER A 12 -26.85 -31.08 -15.38
CA SER A 12 -26.91 -30.69 -13.96
C SER A 12 -25.62 -30.99 -13.21
N GLU A 13 -25.02 -32.16 -13.44
CA GLU A 13 -23.74 -32.53 -12.81
C GLU A 13 -22.59 -31.64 -13.28
N LEU A 14 -22.57 -31.27 -14.57
CA LEU A 14 -21.62 -30.30 -15.11
C LEU A 14 -21.82 -28.91 -14.50
N CYS A 15 -23.05 -28.43 -14.40
CA CYS A 15 -23.34 -27.13 -13.79
C CYS A 15 -22.94 -27.09 -12.30
N ILE A 16 -23.21 -28.16 -11.55
CA ILE A 16 -22.81 -28.25 -10.13
C ILE A 16 -21.29 -28.25 -10.02
N THR A 17 -20.59 -29.07 -10.80
CA THR A 17 -19.11 -29.13 -10.75
C THR A 17 -18.47 -27.79 -11.12
N VAL A 18 -18.94 -27.14 -12.20
CA VAL A 18 -18.47 -25.80 -12.58
C VAL A 18 -18.78 -24.76 -11.50
N GLY A 19 -19.99 -24.78 -10.94
CA GLY A 19 -20.38 -23.89 -9.84
C GLY A 19 -19.49 -24.07 -8.61
N THR A 20 -19.24 -25.33 -8.21
CA THR A 20 -18.33 -25.65 -7.10
C THR A 20 -16.91 -25.16 -7.37
N LEU A 21 -16.38 -25.35 -8.58
CA LEU A 21 -15.05 -24.85 -8.95
C LEU A 21 -14.97 -23.32 -8.88
N ILE A 22 -16.01 -22.60 -9.31
CA ILE A 22 -16.06 -21.14 -9.20
C ILE A 22 -16.07 -20.71 -7.74
N VAL A 23 -16.88 -21.34 -6.87
CA VAL A 23 -16.91 -21.02 -5.44
C VAL A 23 -15.55 -21.28 -4.77
N LEU A 24 -14.92 -22.43 -5.06
CA LEU A 24 -13.58 -22.76 -4.57
C LEU A 24 -12.53 -21.76 -5.08
N PHE A 25 -12.62 -21.35 -6.34
CA PHE A 25 -11.71 -20.36 -6.90
C PHE A 25 -11.87 -18.99 -6.22
N VAL A 26 -13.11 -18.54 -5.99
CA VAL A 26 -13.37 -17.28 -5.26
C VAL A 26 -12.85 -17.38 -3.81
N ALA A 27 -13.10 -18.49 -3.12
CA ALA A 27 -12.57 -18.71 -1.77
C ALA A 27 -11.04 -18.71 -1.75
N TYR A 28 -10.40 -19.36 -2.73
CA TYR A 28 -8.95 -19.32 -2.91
C TYR A 28 -8.44 -17.88 -3.11
N VAL A 29 -9.05 -17.11 -4.02
CA VAL A 29 -8.66 -15.72 -4.28
C VAL A 29 -8.79 -14.87 -3.02
N LEU A 30 -9.87 -15.00 -2.25
CA LEU A 30 -10.10 -14.16 -1.08
C LEU A 30 -9.27 -14.56 0.15
N LEU A 31 -9.10 -15.86 0.40
CA LEU A 31 -8.42 -16.34 1.61
C LEU A 31 -6.92 -16.49 1.36
N TRP A 32 -6.53 -17.20 0.31
CA TRP A 32 -5.14 -17.58 0.11
C TRP A 32 -4.25 -16.44 -0.35
N THR A 33 -4.75 -15.58 -1.26
CA THR A 33 -3.96 -14.42 -1.71
C THR A 33 -3.81 -13.37 -0.61
N GLY A 34 -4.79 -13.28 0.30
CA GLY A 34 -4.72 -12.46 1.50
C GLY A 34 -3.62 -12.94 2.46
N VAL A 35 -3.59 -14.24 2.76
CA VAL A 35 -2.53 -14.84 3.60
C VAL A 35 -1.15 -14.60 3.00
N LYS A 36 -0.97 -14.89 1.70
CA LYS A 36 0.32 -14.64 1.03
C LYS A 36 0.78 -13.19 1.07
N ALA A 37 -0.15 -12.25 0.98
CA ALA A 37 0.18 -10.82 1.04
C ALA A 37 0.54 -10.40 2.47
N ALA A 38 -0.13 -10.94 3.48
CA ALA A 38 0.21 -10.73 4.88
C ALA A 38 1.61 -11.28 5.20
N ASP A 39 1.92 -12.52 4.81
CA ASP A 39 3.25 -13.12 4.97
C ASP A 39 4.33 -12.25 4.29
N ALA A 40 4.08 -11.79 3.07
CA ALA A 40 5.01 -10.93 2.34
C ALA A 40 5.19 -9.54 2.99
N ALA A 41 4.13 -9.01 3.60
CA ALA A 41 4.18 -7.75 4.32
C ALA A 41 5.01 -7.88 5.61
N ASP A 42 4.77 -8.95 6.38
CA ASP A 42 5.49 -9.28 7.60
C ASP A 42 6.98 -9.50 7.32
N ASP A 43 7.32 -10.25 6.27
CA ASP A 43 8.70 -10.43 5.80
C ASP A 43 9.36 -9.07 5.44
N GLY A 44 8.60 -8.17 4.81
CA GLY A 44 9.05 -6.84 4.46
C GLY A 44 9.37 -5.99 5.69
N ILE A 45 8.47 -6.00 6.68
CA ILE A 45 8.64 -5.30 7.96
C ILE A 45 9.81 -5.90 8.76
N ALA A 46 9.91 -7.22 8.84
CA ALA A 46 11.01 -7.92 9.51
C ALA A 46 12.37 -7.58 8.87
N THR A 47 12.42 -7.50 7.53
CA THR A 47 13.62 -7.07 6.80
C THR A 47 13.99 -5.63 7.13
N LEU A 48 13.02 -4.72 7.21
CA LEU A 48 13.25 -3.33 7.62
C LEU A 48 13.79 -3.23 9.03
N ASN A 49 13.12 -3.85 10.00
CA ASN A 49 13.54 -3.87 11.40
C ASN A 49 14.97 -4.42 11.56
N SER A 50 15.30 -5.49 10.83
CA SER A 50 16.64 -6.08 10.83
C SER A 50 17.70 -5.17 10.21
N ARG A 51 17.34 -4.32 9.24
CA ARG A 51 18.25 -3.34 8.63
C ARG A 51 18.48 -2.17 9.58
N TRP A 52 17.41 -1.62 10.14
CA TRP A 52 17.48 -0.51 11.10
C TRP A 52 18.24 -0.91 12.36
N ALA A 53 18.06 -2.13 12.87
CA ALA A 53 18.83 -2.65 14.01
C ALA A 53 20.34 -2.79 13.74
N ARG A 54 20.72 -2.99 12.48
CA ARG A 54 22.14 -3.08 12.05
C ARG A 54 22.74 -1.72 11.69
N GLN A 55 21.92 -0.68 11.58
CA GLN A 55 22.39 0.65 11.24
C GLN A 55 22.93 1.33 12.50
N PRO A 56 24.18 1.82 12.51
CA PRO A 56 24.69 2.57 13.64
C PRO A 56 23.79 3.77 13.92
N ALA A 57 23.48 4.02 15.20
CA ALA A 57 22.72 5.21 15.60
C ALA A 57 23.38 6.47 15.02
N ALA A 58 22.57 7.35 14.42
CA ALA A 58 23.07 8.63 13.90
C ALA A 58 23.88 9.36 14.98
N PRO A 59 25.02 10.00 14.62
CA PRO A 59 25.85 10.70 15.60
C PRO A 59 25.01 11.77 16.32
N SER A 60 25.11 11.78 17.66
CA SER A 60 24.45 12.72 18.55
C SER A 60 24.71 14.18 18.12
N ALA A 61 23.78 15.07 18.48
CA ALA A 61 23.69 16.50 18.11
C ALA A 61 24.86 17.42 18.57
N GLY A 62 26.11 16.95 18.57
CA GLY A 62 27.31 17.70 18.91
C GLY A 62 28.52 17.45 18.01
N ALA A 63 28.40 16.65 16.94
CA ALA A 63 29.44 16.49 15.94
C ALA A 63 29.31 17.56 14.83
N PRO A 64 30.41 18.09 14.25
CA PRO A 64 30.34 19.01 13.12
C PRO A 64 29.49 18.39 12.01
N SER A 65 28.54 19.16 11.50
CA SER A 65 27.60 18.74 10.46
C SER A 65 28.40 18.29 9.23
N ALA A 66 28.58 16.97 9.08
CA ALA A 66 29.00 16.40 7.82
C ALA A 66 28.00 16.84 6.74
N PRO A 67 28.45 17.17 5.52
CA PRO A 67 27.56 17.58 4.45
C PRO A 67 26.44 16.55 4.31
N SER A 68 25.20 17.05 4.26
CA SER A 68 23.98 16.26 4.11
C SER A 68 24.09 15.36 2.88
N VAL A 69 24.54 14.13 3.09
CA VAL A 69 24.58 13.10 2.06
C VAL A 69 23.13 12.89 1.63
N SER A 70 22.81 13.24 0.39
CA SER A 70 21.49 12.97 -0.17
C SER A 70 21.17 11.49 0.04
N PRO A 71 19.97 11.14 0.55
CA PRO A 71 19.68 9.75 0.86
C PRO A 71 19.84 8.90 -0.40
N SER A 72 20.52 7.75 -0.27
CA SER A 72 20.68 6.78 -1.36
C SER A 72 19.33 6.50 -2.02
N PRO A 73 19.28 6.34 -3.36
CA PRO A 73 18.04 6.04 -4.05
C PRO A 73 17.40 4.77 -3.49
N TYR A 74 16.05 4.78 -3.42
CA TYR A 74 15.32 3.58 -3.06
C TYR A 74 15.50 2.51 -4.14
N ARG A 75 15.42 1.24 -3.74
CA ARG A 75 15.58 0.11 -4.65
C ARG A 75 14.21 -0.44 -5.03
N ASP A 76 13.94 -0.53 -6.31
CA ASP A 76 12.71 -1.08 -6.88
C ASP A 76 12.26 -2.38 -6.22
N GLY A 77 10.97 -2.43 -5.85
CA GLY A 77 10.33 -3.57 -5.22
C GLY A 77 10.90 -3.94 -3.85
N LYS A 78 11.70 -3.07 -3.22
CA LYS A 78 12.20 -3.26 -1.85
C LYS A 78 11.50 -2.32 -0.88
N PRO A 79 11.16 -2.80 0.33
CA PRO A 79 10.61 -1.95 1.37
C PRO A 79 11.66 -0.95 1.85
N PHE A 80 11.23 0.29 2.12
CA PHE A 80 12.07 1.35 2.68
C PHE A 80 11.44 2.06 3.89
N ALA A 81 10.12 1.93 4.08
CA ALA A 81 9.40 2.49 5.21
C ALA A 81 8.25 1.58 5.64
N THR A 82 7.67 1.82 6.81
CA THR A 82 6.36 1.28 7.20
C THR A 82 5.33 2.40 7.30
N MET A 83 4.07 2.08 7.03
CA MET A 83 2.94 3.00 7.14
C MET A 83 1.92 2.47 8.14
N ARG A 84 1.43 3.33 9.03
CA ARG A 84 0.34 3.07 9.97
C ARG A 84 -0.77 4.10 9.83
N ILE A 85 -2.01 3.63 9.87
CA ILE A 85 -3.22 4.46 9.83
C ILE A 85 -4.10 4.02 10.99
N PRO A 86 -4.06 4.70 12.15
CA PRO A 86 -4.81 4.28 13.34
C PRO A 86 -6.31 4.13 13.12
N ARG A 87 -6.89 4.89 12.17
CA ARG A 87 -8.30 4.78 11.77
C ARG A 87 -8.66 3.38 11.23
N PHE A 88 -7.71 2.65 10.65
CA PHE A 88 -7.92 1.29 10.13
C PHE A 88 -7.73 0.22 11.20
N GLY A 89 -7.30 0.58 12.42
CA GLY A 89 -7.09 -0.33 13.54
C GLY A 89 -5.69 -0.18 14.13
N SER A 90 -5.53 -0.53 15.40
CA SER A 90 -4.25 -0.41 16.12
C SER A 90 -3.14 -1.30 15.57
N GLY A 91 -3.50 -2.45 15.00
CA GLY A 91 -2.56 -3.38 14.35
C GLY A 91 -2.38 -3.16 12.85
N TRP A 92 -2.98 -2.11 12.26
CA TRP A 92 -2.82 -1.85 10.83
C TRP A 92 -1.43 -1.23 10.59
N GLU A 93 -0.55 -2.02 9.99
CA GLU A 93 0.78 -1.60 9.55
C GLU A 93 1.12 -2.34 8.25
N TRP A 94 1.65 -1.61 7.27
CA TRP A 94 2.09 -2.19 6.00
C TRP A 94 3.44 -1.64 5.57
N PRO A 95 4.31 -2.45 4.95
CA PRO A 95 5.52 -1.93 4.34
C PRO A 95 5.17 -1.06 3.13
N VAL A 96 5.96 0.01 2.95
CA VAL A 96 6.01 0.82 1.74
C VAL A 96 7.25 0.42 0.95
N LEU A 97 7.01 -0.06 -0.27
CA LEU A 97 8.00 -0.51 -1.22
C LEU A 97 8.18 0.53 -2.33
N GLU A 98 9.37 0.59 -2.91
CA GLU A 98 9.61 1.45 -4.08
C GLU A 98 8.94 0.88 -5.33
N ASN A 99 8.34 1.76 -6.13
CA ASN A 99 7.56 1.52 -7.35
C ASN A 99 6.12 1.01 -7.13
N THR A 100 5.33 1.13 -8.19
CA THR A 100 3.90 0.76 -8.23
C THR A 100 3.59 -0.36 -9.21
N GLU A 101 4.58 -1.21 -9.52
CA GLU A 101 4.37 -2.37 -10.38
C GLU A 101 3.43 -3.41 -9.72
N ALA A 102 2.70 -4.16 -10.54
CA ALA A 102 1.75 -5.16 -10.04
C ALA A 102 2.38 -6.18 -9.08
N ARG A 103 3.64 -6.60 -9.31
CA ARG A 103 4.35 -7.54 -8.43
C ARG A 103 4.74 -6.95 -7.07
N THR A 104 4.87 -5.62 -7.01
CA THR A 104 5.22 -4.88 -5.79
C THR A 104 3.98 -4.66 -4.94
N LEU A 105 2.88 -4.21 -5.57
CA LEU A 105 1.60 -3.98 -4.89
C LEU A 105 0.98 -5.25 -4.31
N GLN A 106 1.37 -6.43 -4.79
CA GLN A 106 1.01 -7.72 -4.20
C GLN A 106 1.60 -7.97 -2.81
N LYS A 107 2.63 -7.21 -2.42
CA LYS A 107 3.41 -7.41 -1.19
C LYS A 107 3.22 -6.29 -0.16
N GLY A 108 2.50 -5.23 -0.52
CA GLY A 108 2.28 -4.09 0.34
C GLY A 108 1.94 -2.82 -0.44
N LEU A 109 2.31 -1.68 0.14
CA LEU A 109 2.08 -0.37 -0.46
C LEU A 109 3.23 -0.03 -1.43
N GLY A 110 2.91 0.61 -2.54
CA GLY A 110 3.90 1.01 -3.56
C GLY A 110 4.04 2.52 -3.65
N HIS A 111 5.25 3.04 -3.47
CA HIS A 111 5.57 4.44 -3.70
C HIS A 111 5.67 4.73 -5.20
N TYR A 112 5.05 5.81 -5.67
CA TYR A 112 5.23 6.27 -7.05
C TYR A 112 6.65 6.79 -7.24
N SER A 113 7.47 6.02 -7.96
CA SER A 113 8.83 6.39 -8.29
C SER A 113 8.89 7.75 -9.00
N GLY A 114 9.74 8.64 -8.49
CA GLY A 114 9.85 10.02 -8.97
C GLY A 114 8.98 11.04 -8.23
N THR A 115 8.13 10.60 -7.30
CA THR A 115 7.46 11.50 -6.35
C THR A 115 8.34 11.75 -5.11
N ALA A 116 7.97 12.72 -4.27
CA ALA A 116 8.82 13.17 -3.16
C ALA A 116 8.95 12.09 -2.08
N ARG A 117 10.05 12.04 -1.33
CA ARG A 117 10.18 11.09 -0.20
C ARG A 117 9.32 11.52 1.00
N PRO A 118 9.10 10.62 1.99
CA PRO A 118 8.46 11.02 3.25
C PRO A 118 9.15 12.23 3.87
N GLY A 119 8.35 13.24 4.20
CA GLY A 119 8.79 14.51 4.75
C GLY A 119 9.45 15.47 3.77
N GLU A 120 9.70 15.13 2.51
CA GLU A 120 10.28 16.07 1.54
C GLU A 120 9.24 17.05 0.98
N SER A 121 9.72 18.17 0.44
CA SER A 121 8.86 19.12 -0.28
C SER A 121 8.39 18.50 -1.59
N GLY A 122 7.10 18.63 -1.89
CA GLY A 122 6.40 17.95 -2.98
C GLY A 122 5.29 17.04 -2.44
N ASN A 123 5.05 15.94 -3.13
CA ASN A 123 4.00 14.99 -2.82
C ASN A 123 4.59 13.59 -2.72
N PHE A 124 4.50 12.95 -1.55
CA PHE A 124 4.83 11.55 -1.36
C PHE A 124 3.60 10.70 -1.70
N ALA A 125 3.58 10.12 -2.90
CA ALA A 125 2.42 9.39 -3.39
C ALA A 125 2.60 7.88 -3.24
N VAL A 126 1.58 7.22 -2.70
CA VAL A 126 1.57 5.78 -2.42
C VAL A 126 0.31 5.16 -2.99
N ALA A 127 0.42 3.97 -3.58
CA ALA A 127 -0.68 3.15 -4.06
C ALA A 127 -0.82 1.88 -3.21
N GLY A 128 -2.03 1.35 -3.12
CA GLY A 128 -2.31 0.08 -2.44
C GLY A 128 -3.63 -0.56 -2.92
N HIS A 129 -3.73 -1.88 -2.81
CA HIS A 129 -4.95 -2.60 -3.18
C HIS A 129 -6.07 -2.38 -2.15
N ARG A 130 -7.33 -2.35 -2.65
CA ARG A 130 -8.54 -2.24 -1.82
C ARG A 130 -9.32 -3.54 -1.65
N ARG A 131 -9.10 -4.54 -2.51
CA ARG A 131 -9.95 -5.75 -2.62
C ARG A 131 -9.18 -7.06 -2.89
N THR A 132 -7.87 -6.97 -3.09
CA THR A 132 -7.01 -8.12 -3.34
C THR A 132 -5.73 -7.98 -2.52
N TYR A 133 -5.00 -9.09 -2.35
CA TYR A 133 -3.67 -9.10 -1.73
C TYR A 133 -3.66 -8.47 -0.33
N GLY A 134 -4.57 -8.93 0.54
CA GLY A 134 -4.66 -8.50 1.94
C GLY A 134 -5.40 -7.17 2.15
N ASP A 135 -5.80 -6.51 1.06
CA ASP A 135 -6.66 -5.34 1.03
C ASP A 135 -6.22 -4.20 1.96
N PRO A 136 -4.97 -3.71 1.88
CA PRO A 136 -4.46 -2.67 2.79
C PRO A 136 -5.40 -1.45 2.86
N PHE A 137 -5.98 -1.06 1.73
CA PHE A 137 -6.90 0.08 1.64
C PHE A 137 -8.39 -0.32 1.59
N LYS A 138 -8.77 -1.51 2.10
CA LYS A 138 -10.20 -1.95 2.21
C LYS A 138 -11.09 -0.86 2.81
N ASP A 139 -10.59 -0.28 3.89
CA ASP A 139 -11.29 0.66 4.74
C ASP A 139 -11.03 2.13 4.38
N PHE A 140 -10.40 2.41 3.23
CA PHE A 140 -10.15 3.77 2.72
C PHE A 140 -11.36 4.72 2.80
N PRO A 141 -12.61 4.29 2.50
CA PRO A 141 -13.77 5.16 2.64
C PRO A 141 -14.09 5.63 4.08
N LYS A 142 -13.44 5.05 5.11
CA LYS A 142 -13.61 5.45 6.52
C LYS A 142 -12.72 6.63 6.92
N LEU A 143 -11.75 7.02 6.08
CA LEU A 143 -10.85 8.14 6.35
C LEU A 143 -11.63 9.45 6.46
N ARG A 144 -11.23 10.28 7.42
CA ARG A 144 -11.82 11.60 7.69
C ARG A 144 -10.74 12.66 7.78
N PRO A 145 -11.06 13.93 7.48
CA PRO A 145 -10.16 15.05 7.80
C PRO A 145 -9.67 14.99 9.26
N GLY A 146 -8.37 15.22 9.46
CA GLY A 146 -7.68 15.12 10.75
C GLY A 146 -7.10 13.74 11.09
N ASP A 147 -7.50 12.67 10.39
CA ASP A 147 -6.95 11.34 10.62
C ASP A 147 -5.44 11.31 10.35
N ALA A 148 -4.70 10.55 11.17
CA ALA A 148 -3.26 10.44 11.05
C ALA A 148 -2.86 9.38 10.02
N VAL A 149 -1.88 9.70 9.19
CA VAL A 149 -1.13 8.74 8.39
C VAL A 149 0.33 8.85 8.81
N ILE A 150 0.84 7.79 9.42
CA ILE A 150 2.17 7.77 10.06
C ILE A 150 3.10 6.93 9.20
N VAL A 151 4.23 7.49 8.78
CA VAL A 151 5.26 6.81 7.98
C VAL A 151 6.55 6.79 8.77
N ASN A 152 7.19 5.63 8.87
CA ASN A 152 8.47 5.44 9.55
C ASN A 152 9.50 4.89 8.56
N ASP A 153 10.57 5.65 8.31
CA ASP A 153 11.69 5.22 7.45
C ASP A 153 12.82 4.52 8.23
N GLY A 154 12.61 4.32 9.54
CA GLY A 154 13.57 3.74 10.49
C GLY A 154 14.41 4.75 11.24
N THR A 155 14.42 6.00 10.78
CA THR A 155 15.14 7.11 11.43
C THR A 155 14.16 8.15 11.96
N THR A 156 13.12 8.46 11.19
CA THR A 156 12.17 9.53 11.46
C THR A 156 10.73 9.04 11.33
N TRP A 157 9.88 9.53 12.23
CA TRP A 157 8.43 9.35 12.17
C TRP A 157 7.79 10.57 11.51
N PHE A 158 7.25 10.40 10.31
CA PHE A 158 6.52 11.43 9.59
C PHE A 158 5.02 11.25 9.85
N THR A 159 4.38 12.24 10.47
CA THR A 159 2.93 12.22 10.71
C THR A 159 2.24 13.20 9.78
N TYR A 160 1.47 12.68 8.85
CA TYR A 160 0.58 13.43 7.97
C TYR A 160 -0.84 13.45 8.52
N ARG A 161 -1.61 14.47 8.13
CA ARG A 161 -3.03 14.61 8.47
C ARG A 161 -3.86 14.65 7.20
N ILE A 162 -4.90 13.84 7.15
CA ILE A 162 -5.88 13.88 6.06
C ILE A 162 -6.54 15.26 6.06
N VAL A 163 -6.54 15.95 4.92
CA VAL A 163 -7.15 17.29 4.79
C VAL A 163 -8.52 17.25 4.12
N LYS A 164 -8.77 16.24 3.28
CA LYS A 164 -10.00 16.06 2.53
C LYS A 164 -10.50 14.63 2.63
N GLU A 165 -11.80 14.47 2.51
CA GLU A 165 -12.42 13.15 2.38
C GLU A 165 -11.93 12.43 1.11
N PRO A 166 -12.01 11.08 1.09
CA PRO A 166 -11.72 10.27 -0.08
C PRO A 166 -12.37 10.79 -1.36
N TYR A 167 -11.55 11.28 -2.28
CA TYR A 167 -11.99 11.80 -3.56
C TYR A 167 -12.00 10.68 -4.61
N ARG A 168 -13.16 10.44 -5.24
CA ARG A 168 -13.30 9.45 -6.32
C ARG A 168 -12.92 10.09 -7.65
N THR A 169 -11.97 9.48 -8.35
CA THR A 169 -11.54 9.89 -9.71
C THR A 169 -11.39 8.69 -10.64
N VAL A 170 -10.98 8.96 -11.88
CA VAL A 170 -10.71 7.96 -12.92
C VAL A 170 -9.23 7.55 -12.95
N PRO A 171 -8.87 6.34 -13.42
CA PRO A 171 -7.48 5.88 -13.44
C PRO A 171 -6.52 6.75 -14.28
N THR A 172 -7.05 7.51 -15.24
CA THR A 172 -6.26 8.41 -16.11
C THR A 172 -5.97 9.77 -15.47
N ASP A 173 -6.48 10.05 -14.26
CA ASP A 173 -6.22 11.29 -13.53
C ASP A 173 -4.85 11.24 -12.83
N THR A 174 -3.77 11.36 -13.60
CA THR A 174 -2.40 11.29 -13.06
C THR A 174 -2.00 12.55 -12.29
N ALA A 175 -2.70 13.66 -12.46
CA ALA A 175 -2.39 14.93 -11.79
C ALA A 175 -2.59 14.88 -10.26
N VAL A 176 -3.20 13.81 -9.73
CA VAL A 176 -3.36 13.60 -8.28
C VAL A 176 -2.02 13.31 -7.57
N VAL A 177 -1.00 12.85 -8.31
CA VAL A 177 0.33 12.58 -7.76
C VAL A 177 1.35 13.69 -8.03
N ASP A 178 0.93 14.79 -8.67
CA ASP A 178 1.80 15.95 -8.91
C ASP A 178 2.34 16.55 -7.58
N PRO A 179 3.47 17.30 -7.60
CA PRO A 179 4.02 17.92 -6.40
C PRO A 179 3.04 18.82 -5.63
N VAL A 180 2.11 19.46 -6.35
CA VAL A 180 0.97 20.20 -5.78
C VAL A 180 -0.30 19.69 -6.46
N PRO A 181 -1.04 18.73 -5.87
CA PRO A 181 -2.15 18.08 -6.55
C PRO A 181 -3.32 19.04 -6.78
N ARG A 182 -3.75 19.25 -8.02
CA ARG A 182 -4.73 20.29 -8.39
C ARG A 182 -6.07 20.23 -7.65
N ARG A 183 -6.57 19.03 -7.32
CA ARG A 183 -7.86 18.84 -6.63
C ARG A 183 -7.75 18.77 -5.10
N SER A 184 -6.53 18.83 -4.55
CA SER A 184 -6.28 18.77 -3.10
C SER A 184 -6.79 20.00 -2.35
N GLY A 185 -6.85 21.16 -3.01
CA GLY A 185 -7.09 22.46 -2.35
C GLY A 185 -5.83 23.12 -1.80
N PHE A 186 -4.64 22.55 -2.07
CA PHE A 186 -3.37 23.22 -1.81
C PHE A 186 -3.03 24.20 -2.95
N GLU A 187 -2.53 25.38 -2.59
CA GLU A 187 -2.28 26.49 -3.52
C GLU A 187 -0.79 26.74 -3.80
N GLY A 188 0.11 26.02 -3.13
CA GLY A 188 1.54 26.24 -3.26
C GLY A 188 2.38 25.03 -2.85
N PRO A 189 3.71 25.16 -2.87
CA PRO A 189 4.62 24.11 -2.43
C PRO A 189 4.42 23.76 -0.95
N GLY A 190 4.52 22.47 -0.62
CA GLY A 190 4.41 21.96 0.74
C GLY A 190 4.93 20.55 0.84
N ARG A 191 4.63 19.85 1.94
CA ARG A 191 5.04 18.46 2.19
C ARG A 191 3.79 17.59 2.25
N TYR A 192 3.36 17.09 1.10
CA TYR A 192 2.09 16.41 0.94
C TYR A 192 2.26 14.89 0.89
N LEU A 193 1.16 14.18 1.12
CA LEU A 193 1.07 12.74 0.95
C LEU A 193 -0.25 12.42 0.24
N THR A 194 -0.17 11.53 -0.75
CA THR A 194 -1.33 11.00 -1.49
C THR A 194 -1.39 9.48 -1.33
N LEU A 195 -2.59 8.93 -1.10
CA LEU A 195 -2.86 7.50 -0.94
C LEU A 195 -3.83 7.00 -2.03
#